data_AF-A0A9D9SDR6-F1
#
_entry.id   AF-A0A9D9SDR6-F1
#
_cell.length_a   1.000
_cell.length_b   1.000
_cell.length_c   1.000
_cell.angle_alpha   90.00
_cell.angle_beta   90.00
_cell.angle_gamma   90.00
#
_symmetry.space_group_name_H-M   'P 1'
#
loop_
_entity.id
_entity.type
_entity.pdbx_description
1 polymer ?
#
loop_
_entity_poly.entity_id
_entity_poly.type
_entity_poly.pdbx_seq_one_letter_code
_entity_poly.pdbx_strand_id
1 'polypeptide(L)'
;FRPVFILALCVFTIGLLVFRADIFAVAAVKVFESIIFSLAFGMIILEQNNSKRSLFKMSNNRLFTRLGRYTYGLYCLHLLAALIVLTIGSKLGINTHLWQVVIIEMPLMLIVSMVLAFLSYEFYEKRFLKLKDRFSVIVKGSAA
;
A
#
# COMPACT_ATOMS: atom_id res chain seq x y z
N PHE A 1 -10.26 -22.17 5.43
CA PHE A 1 -9.02 -22.10 4.63
C PHE A 1 -7.93 -22.89 5.32
N ARG A 2 -7.31 -23.86 4.63
CA ARG A 2 -6.16 -24.58 5.18
C ARG A 2 -4.94 -23.64 5.21
N PRO A 3 -4.12 -23.65 6.27
CA PRO A 3 -2.95 -22.77 6.42
C PRO A 3 -1.96 -22.82 5.24
N VAL A 4 -1.86 -23.96 4.55
CA VAL A 4 -0.97 -24.16 3.40
C VAL A 4 -1.47 -23.41 2.14
N PHE A 5 -2.77 -23.13 2.06
CA PHE A 5 -3.38 -22.49 0.88
C PHE A 5 -2.86 -21.06 0.66
N ILE A 6 -2.65 -20.28 1.72
CA ILE A 6 -2.13 -18.92 1.57
C ILE A 6 -0.70 -18.91 1.05
N LEU A 7 0.15 -19.83 1.51
CA LEU A 7 1.53 -19.93 1.02
C LEU A 7 1.56 -20.28 -0.47
N ALA A 8 0.74 -21.24 -0.90
CA ALA A 8 0.62 -21.59 -2.31
C ALA A 8 0.15 -20.38 -3.14
N LEU A 9 -0.81 -19.60 -2.62
CA LEU A 9 -1.35 -18.43 -3.31
C LEU A 9 -0.34 -17.26 -3.37
N CYS A 10 0.42 -17.03 -2.31
CA CYS A 10 1.54 -16.08 -2.30
C CYS A 10 2.63 -16.49 -3.28
N VAL A 11 3.05 -17.76 -3.28
CA VAL A 11 4.06 -18.29 -4.21
C VAL A 11 3.57 -18.17 -5.65
N PHE A 12 2.31 -18.52 -5.93
CA PHE A 12 1.70 -18.35 -7.24
C PHE A 12 1.72 -16.89 -7.70
N THR A 13 1.31 -15.96 -6.82
CA THR A 13 1.29 -14.52 -7.13
C THR A 13 2.70 -13.97 -7.35
N ILE A 14 3.68 -14.39 -6.56
CA ILE A 14 5.10 -14.02 -6.73
C ILE A 14 5.63 -14.59 -8.05
N GLY A 15 5.30 -15.83 -8.39
CA GLY A 15 5.64 -16.44 -9.67
C GLY A 15 5.09 -15.64 -10.85
N LEU A 16 3.82 -15.24 -10.80
CA LEU A 16 3.22 -14.38 -11.82
C LEU A 16 3.93 -13.02 -11.95
N LEU A 17 4.38 -12.43 -10.84
CA LEU A 17 5.14 -11.17 -10.85
C LEU A 17 6.53 -11.33 -11.49
N VAL A 18 7.25 -12.40 -11.16
CA VAL A 18 8.61 -12.64 -11.68
C VAL A 18 8.58 -12.96 -13.17
N PHE A 19 7.68 -13.85 -13.60
CA PHE A 19 7.55 -14.27 -14.99
C PHE A 19 6.60 -13.38 -15.81
N ARG A 20 6.27 -12.19 -15.31
CA ARG A 20 5.35 -11.25 -15.95
C ARG A 20 5.76 -10.94 -17.39
N ALA A 21 7.05 -10.71 -17.62
CA ALA A 21 7.58 -10.34 -18.93
C ALA A 21 7.43 -11.47 -19.96
N ASP A 22 7.63 -12.73 -19.54
CA ASP A 22 7.54 -13.90 -20.41
C ASP A 22 6.09 -14.33 -20.67
N ILE A 23 5.25 -14.30 -19.63
CA ILE A 23 3.84 -14.73 -19.70
C ILE A 23 2.99 -13.74 -20.51
N PHE A 24 3.24 -12.44 -20.35
CA PHE A 24 2.46 -11.37 -20.98
C PHE A 24 3.15 -10.78 -22.21
N ALA A 25 4.04 -11.54 -22.87
CA ALA A 25 4.74 -11.11 -24.08
C ALA A 25 3.80 -10.84 -25.26
N VAL A 26 2.67 -11.57 -25.35
CA VAL A 26 1.67 -11.42 -26.41
C VAL A 26 0.63 -10.37 -26.04
N ALA A 27 0.37 -9.41 -26.93
CA ALA A 27 -0.55 -8.28 -26.69
C ALA A 27 -1.97 -8.72 -26.27
N ALA A 28 -2.48 -9.81 -26.84
CA ALA A 28 -3.79 -10.36 -26.46
C ALA A 28 -3.84 -10.82 -25.00
N VAL A 29 -2.77 -11.42 -24.49
CA VAL A 29 -2.67 -11.90 -23.11
C VAL A 29 -2.40 -10.75 -22.13
N LYS A 30 -1.66 -9.73 -22.58
CA LYS A 30 -1.33 -8.53 -21.80
C LYS A 30 -2.55 -7.75 -21.31
N VAL A 31 -3.65 -7.73 -22.07
CA VAL A 31 -4.90 -7.07 -21.63
C VAL A 31 -5.48 -7.74 -20.37
N PHE A 32 -5.33 -9.07 -20.26
CA PHE A 32 -5.83 -9.82 -19.11
C PHE A 32 -4.91 -9.76 -17.89
N GLU A 33 -3.70 -9.24 -18.05
CA GLU A 33 -2.70 -9.13 -16.99
C GLU A 33 -3.27 -8.49 -15.72
N SER A 34 -3.86 -7.30 -15.86
CA SER A 34 -4.42 -6.55 -14.74
C SER A 34 -5.54 -7.30 -14.03
N ILE A 35 -6.35 -8.06 -14.77
CA ILE A 35 -7.46 -8.86 -14.22
C ILE A 35 -6.89 -10.02 -13.41
N ILE A 36 -5.90 -10.72 -13.94
CA ILE A 36 -5.25 -11.86 -13.27
C ILE A 36 -4.59 -11.41 -11.97
N PHE A 37 -3.82 -10.31 -11.98
CA PHE A 37 -3.23 -9.76 -10.76
C PHE A 37 -4.29 -9.27 -9.77
N SER A 38 -5.32 -8.57 -10.24
CA SER A 38 -6.40 -8.09 -9.37
C SER A 38 -7.12 -9.24 -8.67
N LEU A 39 -7.36 -10.35 -9.39
CA LEU A 39 -7.98 -11.55 -8.82
C LEU A 39 -7.04 -12.24 -7.82
N ALA A 40 -5.75 -12.38 -8.16
CA ALA A 40 -4.75 -12.98 -7.28
C ALA A 40 -4.60 -12.20 -5.97
N PHE A 41 -4.36 -10.88 -6.04
CA PHE A 41 -4.29 -10.02 -4.86
C PHE A 41 -5.62 -9.95 -4.10
N GLY A 42 -6.75 -9.93 -4.81
CA GLY A 42 -8.08 -9.98 -4.20
C GLY A 42 -8.28 -11.23 -3.36
N MET A 43 -7.84 -12.41 -3.84
CA MET A 43 -7.90 -13.64 -3.06
C MET A 43 -6.99 -13.61 -1.82
N ILE A 44 -5.79 -13.01 -1.90
CA ILE A 44 -4.93 -12.79 -0.72
C ILE A 44 -5.67 -11.94 0.32
N ILE A 45 -6.27 -10.82 -0.10
CA ILE A 45 -6.98 -9.90 0.79
C ILE A 45 -8.19 -10.60 1.43
N LEU A 46 -8.96 -11.36 0.65
CA LEU A 46 -10.12 -12.12 1.15
C LEU A 46 -9.71 -13.17 2.18
N GLU A 47 -8.60 -13.87 1.96
CA GLU A 47 -8.05 -14.82 2.94
C GLU A 47 -7.65 -14.09 4.22
N GLN A 48 -6.90 -12.99 4.11
CA GLN A 48 -6.40 -12.23 5.27
C GLN A 48 -7.53 -11.67 6.14
N ASN A 49 -8.64 -11.27 5.54
CA ASN A 49 -9.79 -10.72 6.26
C ASN A 49 -10.67 -11.82 6.91
N ASN A 50 -11.00 -12.88 6.17
CA ASN A 50 -11.99 -13.88 6.62
C ASN A 50 -11.39 -15.08 7.36
N SER A 51 -10.09 -15.34 7.21
CA SER A 51 -9.47 -16.53 7.80
C SER A 51 -9.17 -16.36 9.29
N LYS A 52 -9.79 -17.20 10.13
CA LYS A 52 -9.55 -17.24 11.58
C LYS A 52 -8.23 -17.94 11.95
N ARG A 53 -7.70 -18.82 11.09
CA ARG A 53 -6.46 -19.58 11.29
C ARG A 53 -5.56 -19.53 10.04
N SER A 54 -5.05 -18.34 9.73
CA SER A 54 -4.00 -18.16 8.71
C SER A 54 -2.62 -18.33 9.34
N LEU A 55 -1.65 -18.90 8.61
CA LEU A 55 -0.26 -19.02 9.09
C LEU A 55 0.40 -17.66 9.29
N PHE A 56 0.09 -16.73 8.38
CA PHE A 56 0.62 -15.39 8.39
C PHE A 56 -0.55 -14.42 8.42
N LYS A 57 -0.90 -13.93 9.61
CA LYS A 57 -2.00 -12.99 9.80
C LYS A 57 -1.47 -11.60 10.09
N MET A 58 -1.55 -10.72 9.10
CA MET A 58 -1.00 -9.36 9.18
C MET A 58 -1.66 -8.55 10.30
N SER A 59 -2.93 -8.82 10.60
CA SER A 59 -3.69 -8.19 11.70
C SER A 59 -3.09 -8.44 13.09
N ASN A 60 -2.34 -9.52 13.29
CA ASN A 60 -1.73 -9.80 14.60
C ASN A 60 -0.51 -8.91 14.87
N ASN A 61 0.08 -8.31 13.83
CA ASN A 61 1.23 -7.44 13.98
C ASN A 61 0.80 -5.97 14.18
N ARG A 62 0.92 -5.51 15.43
CA ARG A 62 0.55 -4.16 15.85
C ARG A 62 1.26 -3.05 15.07
N LEU A 63 2.48 -3.30 14.57
CA LEU A 63 3.23 -2.31 13.78
C LEU A 63 2.53 -2.06 12.44
N PHE A 64 2.22 -3.13 11.70
CA PHE A 64 1.53 -3.03 10.41
C PHE A 64 0.12 -2.46 10.56
N THR A 65 -0.60 -2.81 11.63
CA THR A 65 -1.91 -2.19 11.91
C THR A 65 -1.78 -0.68 12.18
N ARG A 66 -0.74 -0.24 12.88
CA ARG A 66 -0.49 1.20 13.12
C ARG A 66 -0.10 1.92 11.84
N LEU A 67 0.79 1.34 11.03
CA LEU A 67 1.21 1.88 9.73
C LEU A 67 0.03 1.99 8.76
N GLY A 68 -0.90 1.03 8.83
CA GLY A 68 -2.14 1.01 8.05
C GLY A 68 -3.03 2.25 8.24
N ARG A 69 -2.88 3.01 9.33
CA ARG A 69 -3.63 4.27 9.53
C ARG A 69 -3.10 5.42 8.69
N TYR A 70 -1.82 5.38 8.30
CA TYR A 70 -1.18 6.44 7.53
C TYR A 70 -1.22 6.18 6.01
N THR A 71 -1.70 5.00 5.57
CA THR A 71 -1.70 4.60 4.15
C THR A 71 -2.56 5.51 3.30
N TYR A 72 -3.66 6.04 3.85
CA TYR A 72 -4.50 7.01 3.14
C TYR A 72 -3.74 8.32 2.86
N GLY A 73 -3.11 8.90 3.90
CA GLY A 73 -2.27 10.09 3.73
C GLY A 73 -1.08 9.85 2.79
N LEU A 74 -0.45 8.67 2.87
CA LEU A 74 0.61 8.25 1.95
C LEU A 74 0.11 8.24 0.50
N TYR A 75 -1.04 7.61 0.24
CA TYR A 75 -1.63 7.56 -1.10
C TYR A 75 -1.91 8.96 -1.65
N CYS A 76 -2.45 9.88 -0.85
CA CYS A 76 -2.73 11.24 -1.33
C CYS A 76 -1.48 12.10 -1.53
N LEU A 77 -0.46 11.95 -0.68
CA LEU A 77 0.66 12.90 -0.61
C LEU A 77 1.99 12.39 -1.18
N HIS A 78 2.11 11.10 -1.52
CA HIS A 78 3.36 10.57 -2.06
C HIS A 78 3.79 11.24 -3.38
N LEU A 79 2.86 11.63 -4.25
CA LEU A 79 3.18 12.33 -5.49
C LEU A 79 3.76 13.72 -5.21
N LEU A 80 3.19 14.43 -4.23
CA LEU A 80 3.73 15.71 -3.78
C LEU A 80 5.13 15.54 -3.15
N ALA A 81 5.32 14.51 -2.34
CA ALA A 81 6.61 14.16 -1.77
C ALA A 81 7.66 13.88 -2.86
N ALA A 82 7.29 13.12 -3.89
CA ALA A 82 8.15 12.82 -5.03
C ALA A 82 8.56 14.10 -5.78
N LEU A 83 7.61 15.00 -6.06
CA LEU A 83 7.90 16.29 -6.71
C LEU A 83 8.87 17.15 -5.89
N ILE A 84 8.68 17.21 -4.57
CA ILE A 84 9.57 17.96 -3.67
C ILE A 84 10.99 17.39 -3.74
N VAL A 85 11.13 16.07 -3.60
CA VAL A 85 12.44 15.39 -3.62
C VAL A 85 13.13 15.56 -4.97
N LEU A 86 12.42 15.36 -6.08
CA LEU A 86 12.98 15.53 -7.43
C LEU A 86 13.42 16.98 -7.68
N THR A 87 12.60 17.96 -7.28
CA THR A 87 12.93 19.38 -7.50
C THR A 87 14.15 19.80 -6.69
N ILE A 88 14.23 19.35 -5.43
CA ILE A 88 15.36 19.65 -4.55
C ILE A 88 16.62 18.90 -5.03
N GLY A 89 16.50 17.62 -5.39
CA GLY A 89 17.60 16.80 -5.92
C GLY A 89 18.19 17.36 -7.21
N SER A 90 17.34 17.85 -8.12
CA SER A 90 17.75 18.55 -9.33
C SER A 90 18.52 19.84 -9.03
N LYS A 91 18.04 20.67 -8.10
CA LYS A 91 18.73 21.91 -7.69
C LYS A 91 20.08 21.66 -7.00
N LEU A 92 20.21 20.55 -6.28
CA LEU A 92 21.44 20.16 -5.59
C LEU A 92 22.41 19.37 -6.48
N GLY A 93 22.04 19.04 -7.72
CA GLY A 93 22.87 18.23 -8.63
C GLY A 93 23.01 16.76 -8.23
N ILE A 94 22.12 16.25 -7.37
CA ILE A 94 22.10 14.87 -6.85
C ILE A 94 21.41 13.92 -7.87
N ASN A 95 20.96 14.43 -9.01
CA ASN A 95 20.29 13.68 -10.07
C ASN A 95 21.22 13.38 -11.26
N THR A 96 22.54 13.44 -11.07
CA THR A 96 23.51 13.36 -12.17
C THR A 96 23.87 11.93 -12.55
N HIS A 97 23.75 10.99 -11.60
CA HIS A 97 24.04 9.59 -11.85
C HIS A 97 22.93 8.68 -11.31
N LEU A 98 22.70 7.56 -12.00
CA LEU A 98 21.66 6.57 -11.67
C LEU A 98 21.74 6.07 -10.21
N TRP A 99 22.94 5.85 -9.68
CA TRP A 99 23.11 5.40 -8.29
C TRP A 99 22.58 6.41 -7.27
N GLN A 100 22.69 7.72 -7.54
CA GLN A 100 22.16 8.75 -6.65
C GLN A 100 20.63 8.71 -6.65
N VAL A 101 20.00 8.56 -7.81
CA VAL A 101 18.54 8.44 -7.92
C VAL A 101 18.03 7.20 -7.19
N VAL A 102 18.67 6.05 -7.41
CA VAL A 102 18.21 4.77 -6.85
C VAL A 102 18.49 4.65 -5.35
N ILE A 103 19.66 5.09 -4.89
CA ILE A 103 20.10 4.86 -3.50
C ILE A 103 19.74 6.05 -2.59
N ILE A 104 19.67 7.26 -3.13
CA ILE A 104 19.42 8.48 -2.34
C ILE A 104 17.98 8.94 -2.55
N GLU A 105 17.59 9.24 -3.79
CA GLU A 105 16.29 9.87 -4.03
C GLU A 105 15.11 8.95 -3.75
N MET A 106 15.17 7.67 -4.16
CA MET A 106 14.07 6.73 -3.93
C MET A 106 13.78 6.50 -2.44
N PRO A 107 14.77 6.21 -1.57
CA PRO A 107 14.53 6.16 -0.12
C PRO A 107 14.08 7.50 0.45
N LEU A 108 14.63 8.62 -0.04
CA LEU A 108 14.25 9.94 0.43
C LEU A 108 12.79 10.27 0.08
N MET A 109 12.29 9.90 -1.11
CA MET A 109 10.88 10.02 -1.49
C MET A 109 9.98 9.23 -0.55
N LEU A 110 10.38 8.01 -0.19
CA LEU A 110 9.63 7.18 0.75
C LEU A 110 9.60 7.81 2.16
N ILE A 111 10.73 8.31 2.65
CA ILE A 111 10.82 8.96 3.95
C ILE A 111 9.97 10.23 3.98
N VAL A 112 10.12 11.11 2.98
CA VAL A 112 9.37 12.37 2.89
C VAL A 112 7.88 12.10 2.77
N SER A 113 7.46 11.12 1.96
CA SER A 113 6.04 10.75 1.85
C SER A 113 5.48 10.23 3.17
N MET A 114 6.23 9.40 3.90
CA MET A 114 5.81 8.89 5.22
C MET A 114 5.72 10.01 6.27
N VAL A 115 6.66 10.96 6.27
CA VAL A 115 6.62 12.13 7.15
C VAL A 115 5.42 13.02 6.83
N LEU A 116 5.17 13.33 5.56
CA LEU A 116 4.03 14.14 5.14
C LEU A 116 2.69 13.45 5.46
N ALA A 117 2.61 12.14 5.26
CA ALA A 117 1.42 11.35 5.62
C ALA A 117 1.17 11.35 7.13
N PHE A 118 2.22 11.20 7.94
CA PHE A 118 2.13 11.28 9.40
C PHE A 118 1.65 12.67 9.86
N LEU A 119 2.22 13.72 9.28
CA LEU A 119 1.84 15.10 9.57
C LEU A 119 0.37 15.36 9.19
N SER A 120 -0.02 14.94 7.99
CA SER A 120 -1.40 15.05 7.50
C SER A 120 -2.39 14.32 8.43
N TYR A 121 -2.02 13.13 8.89
CA TYR A 121 -2.86 12.35 9.79
C TYR A 121 -3.12 13.07 11.12
N GLU A 122 -2.07 13.58 11.77
CA GLU A 122 -2.19 14.19 13.10
C GLU A 122 -2.88 15.57 13.04
N PHE A 123 -2.61 16.36 11.99
CA PHE A 123 -3.16 17.72 11.87
C PHE A 123 -4.54 17.78 11.23
N TYR A 124 -4.81 17.00 10.18
CA TYR A 124 -6.04 17.09 9.40
C TYR A 124 -6.96 15.88 9.63
N GLU A 125 -6.48 14.67 9.39
CA GLU A 125 -7.31 13.46 9.38
C GLU A 125 -7.96 13.21 10.75
N LYS A 126 -7.18 13.31 11.82
CA LYS A 126 -7.66 13.14 13.20
C LYS A 126 -8.72 14.17 13.59
N ARG A 127 -8.61 15.41 13.10
CA ARG A 127 -9.60 16.46 13.37
C ARG A 127 -10.88 16.23 12.56
N PHE A 128 -10.73 15.83 11.31
CA PHE A 128 -11.86 15.52 10.43
C PHE A 128 -12.66 14.31 10.94
N LEU A 129 -11.99 13.25 11.38
CA LEU A 129 -12.64 12.07 11.99
C LEU A 129 -13.46 12.44 13.24
N LYS A 130 -12.92 13.28 14.12
CA LYS A 130 -13.66 13.80 15.29
C LYS A 130 -14.88 14.65 14.91
N LEU A 131 -14.82 15.30 13.75
CA LEU A 131 -15.94 16.08 13.24
C LEU A 131 -17.02 15.16 12.66
N LYS A 132 -16.62 14.11 11.93
CA LYS A 132 -17.52 13.06 11.44
C LYS A 132 -18.29 12.39 12.58
N ASP A 133 -17.63 12.05 13.68
CA ASP A 133 -18.29 11.42 14.85
C ASP A 133 -19.38 12.31 15.46
N ARG A 134 -19.27 13.64 15.34
CA ARG A 134 -20.28 14.59 15.81
C ARG A 134 -21.50 14.71 14.89
N PHE A 135 -21.31 14.55 13.59
CA PHE A 135 -22.37 14.68 12.59
C PHE A 135 -22.94 13.33 12.12
N SER A 136 -22.27 12.22 12.44
CA SER A 136 -22.87 10.90 12.29
C SER A 136 -23.98 10.79 13.33
N VAL A 137 -25.23 10.89 12.87
CA VAL A 137 -26.40 10.44 13.62
C VAL A 137 -26.28 8.92 13.71
N ILE A 138 -25.49 8.45 14.66
CA ILE A 138 -25.46 7.03 14.99
C ILE A 138 -26.76 6.77 15.74
N VAL A 139 -27.80 6.33 15.04
CA VAL A 139 -28.78 5.43 15.65
C VAL A 139 -27.96 4.20 16.03
N LYS A 140 -27.41 4.20 17.25
CA LYS A 140 -26.83 2.99 17.82
C LYS A 140 -28.02 2.05 17.97
N GLY A 141 -28.21 1.20 16.95
CA GLY A 141 -29.08 0.04 17.07
C GLY A 141 -28.58 -0.73 18.28
N SER A 142 -29.34 -0.62 19.36
CA SER A 142 -29.32 -1.54 20.48
C SER A 142 -29.42 -2.95 19.90
N ALA A 143 -28.34 -3.70 19.96
CA ALA A 143 -28.38 -5.15 19.83
C ALA A 143 -27.70 -5.70 21.09
N ALA A 144 -28.56 -6.09 22.01
CA ALA A 144 -28.28 -6.87 23.21
C ALA A 144 -27.68 -8.24 22.86
#